data_AF-A0A6I9N478-F1
#
_entry.id   AF-A0A6I9N478-F1
#
_cell.length_a   1.000
_cell.length_b   1.000
_cell.length_c   1.000
_cell.angle_alpha   90.00
_cell.angle_beta   90.00
_cell.angle_gamma   90.00
#
_symmetry.space_group_name_H-M   'P 1'
#
loop_
_entity.id
_entity.type
_entity.pdbx_description
1 polymer ?
#
loop_
_entity_poly.entity_id
_entity_poly.type
_entity_poly.pdbx_seq_one_letter_code
_entity_poly.pdbx_strand_id
1 'polypeptide(L)'
;MVLNMSEEEVTNCTINHKVHQYVFSSVYILVLTVGVPSNIYSLYHAAVQLKQKNELGVYLMNLTVSDLLYLASLPLWLQYFFQ
;
A
#
# COMPACT_ATOMS: atom_id res chain seq x y z
N MET A 1 -35.83 41.04 -20.83
CA MET A 1 -36.75 40.37 -19.89
C MET A 1 -37.13 39.05 -20.55
N VAL A 2 -36.65 37.87 -20.18
CA VAL A 2 -36.01 37.35 -18.96
C VAL A 2 -34.99 36.29 -19.39
N LEU A 3 -33.81 36.28 -18.78
CA LEU A 3 -32.88 35.14 -18.82
C LEU A 3 -33.48 34.03 -17.95
N ASN A 4 -33.89 32.89 -18.53
CA ASN A 4 -34.17 31.70 -17.73
C ASN A 4 -33.07 30.67 -17.97
N MET A 5 -31.97 30.95 -17.27
CA MET A 5 -30.94 30.03 -16.86
C MET A 5 -31.51 29.26 -15.66
N SER A 6 -32.23 28.16 -15.91
CA SER A 6 -32.50 27.16 -14.88
C SER A 6 -31.42 26.09 -14.95
N GLU A 7 -30.24 26.45 -14.44
CA GLU A 7 -29.42 25.59 -13.59
C GLU A 7 -30.36 24.96 -12.52
N GLU A 8 -30.33 23.68 -12.15
CA GLU A 8 -29.30 22.66 -12.18
C GLU A 8 -29.97 21.32 -12.55
N GLU A 9 -29.47 20.61 -13.58
CA GLU A 9 -29.62 19.16 -13.56
C GLU A 9 -28.75 18.70 -12.39
N VAL A 10 -29.34 18.39 -11.24
CA VAL A 10 -28.65 17.74 -10.13
C VAL A 10 -28.17 16.40 -10.67
N THR A 11 -26.99 16.42 -11.28
CA THR A 11 -26.31 15.25 -11.75
C THR A 11 -25.96 14.51 -10.48
N ASN A 12 -26.79 13.53 -10.11
CA ASN A 12 -26.49 12.62 -9.03
C ASN A 12 -25.22 11.85 -9.43
N CYS A 13 -24.07 12.44 -9.14
CA CYS A 13 -22.76 11.83 -9.28
C CYS A 13 -22.61 10.80 -8.14
N THR A 14 -23.35 9.69 -8.27
CA THR A 14 -23.18 8.54 -7.38
C THR A 14 -21.88 7.85 -7.75
N ILE A 15 -20.76 8.33 -7.17
CA ILE A 15 -19.47 7.67 -7.30
C ILE A 15 -19.59 6.32 -6.60
N ASN A 16 -19.49 5.24 -7.39
CA ASN A 16 -19.51 3.88 -6.88
C ASN A 16 -18.16 3.57 -6.20
N HIS A 17 -18.04 3.92 -4.91
CA HIS A 17 -16.84 3.68 -4.11
C HIS A 17 -16.53 2.20 -3.87
N LYS A 18 -17.51 1.31 -4.08
CA LYS A 18 -17.37 -0.16 -3.89
C LYS A 18 -16.27 -0.78 -4.75
N VAL A 19 -16.14 -0.36 -6.01
CA VAL A 19 -15.15 -0.95 -6.93
C VAL A 19 -13.73 -0.57 -6.50
N HIS A 20 -13.52 0.70 -6.14
CA HIS A 20 -12.24 1.18 -5.62
C HIS A 20 -11.84 0.43 -4.34
N GLN A 21 -12.76 0.31 -3.37
CA GLN A 21 -12.50 -0.35 -2.09
C GLN A 21 -12.11 -1.83 -2.25
N TYR A 22 -12.78 -2.56 -3.14
CA TYR A 22 -12.49 -3.98 -3.41
C TYR A 22 -11.13 -4.17 -4.09
N VAL A 23 -10.83 -3.35 -5.11
CA VAL A 23 -9.57 -3.45 -5.85
C VAL A 23 -8.39 -3.08 -4.94
N PHE A 24 -8.48 -1.98 -4.19
CA PHE A 24 -7.42 -1.58 -3.27
C PHE A 24 -7.20 -2.59 -2.14
N SER A 25 -8.27 -3.09 -1.50
CA SER A 25 -8.13 -4.13 -0.48
C SER A 25 -7.46 -5.38 -1.04
N SER A 26 -7.87 -5.82 -2.23
CA SER A 26 -7.31 -7.02 -2.86
C SER A 26 -5.82 -6.84 -3.17
N VAL A 27 -5.43 -5.70 -3.73
CA VAL A 27 -4.02 -5.38 -4.02
C VAL A 27 -3.20 -5.33 -2.74
N TYR A 28 -3.69 -4.69 -1.68
CA TYR A 28 -2.97 -4.61 -0.40
C TYR A 28 -2.79 -5.99 0.25
N ILE A 29 -3.79 -6.87 0.20
CA ILE A 29 -3.66 -8.24 0.70
C ILE A 29 -2.61 -9.03 -0.10
N LEU A 30 -2.61 -8.92 -1.42
CA LEU A 30 -1.61 -9.56 -2.29
C LEU A 30 -0.19 -9.05 -2.00
N VAL A 31 -0.03 -7.73 -1.88
CA VAL A 31 1.24 -7.10 -1.53
C VAL A 31 1.72 -7.53 -0.15
N LEU A 32 0.82 -7.66 0.83
CA LEU A 32 1.16 -8.15 2.16
C LEU A 32 1.61 -9.62 2.14
N THR A 33 0.84 -10.48 1.49
CA THR A 33 1.10 -11.93 1.45
C THR A 33 2.36 -12.30 0.69
N VAL A 34 2.70 -11.57 -0.38
CA VAL A 34 3.95 -11.80 -1.14
C VAL A 34 5.12 -11.01 -0.54
N GLY A 35 4.88 -9.77 -0.12
CA GLY A 35 5.89 -8.85 0.36
C GLY A 35 6.49 -9.26 1.70
N VAL A 36 5.69 -9.72 2.66
CA VAL A 36 6.19 -10.13 3.98
C VAL A 36 7.19 -11.30 3.89
N PRO A 37 6.86 -12.46 3.27
CA PRO A 37 7.81 -13.56 3.18
C PRO A 37 9.04 -13.20 2.34
N SER A 38 8.87 -12.45 1.25
CA SER A 38 9.99 -12.02 0.40
C SER A 38 10.97 -11.10 1.14
N ASN A 39 10.47 -10.15 1.91
CA ASN A 39 11.30 -9.22 2.67
C ASN A 39 11.96 -9.88 3.90
N ILE A 40 11.28 -10.80 4.59
CA ILE A 40 11.90 -11.60 5.66
C ILE A 40 13.04 -12.45 5.10
N TYR A 41 12.83 -13.10 3.95
CA TYR A 41 13.87 -13.88 3.27
C TYR A 41 15.07 -13.00 2.88
N SER A 42 14.81 -11.82 2.34
CA SER A 42 15.85 -10.86 1.96
C SER A 42 16.59 -10.32 3.19
N LEU A 43 15.89 -10.06 4.30
CA LEU A 43 16.47 -9.61 5.56
C LEU A 43 17.43 -10.65 6.14
N TYR A 44 17.10 -11.94 6.03
CA TYR A 44 17.99 -13.03 6.45
C TYR A 44 19.33 -12.97 5.69
N HIS A 45 19.29 -12.87 4.36
CA HIS A 45 20.50 -12.76 3.54
C HIS A 45 21.26 -11.45 3.79
N ALA A 46 20.55 -10.34 3.96
CA ALA A 46 21.14 -9.06 4.32
C ALA A 46 21.90 -9.14 5.66
N ALA A 47 21.32 -9.80 6.66
CA ALA A 47 21.96 -10.02 7.96
C ALA A 47 23.23 -10.89 7.84
N VAL A 48 23.21 -11.92 6.99
CA VAL A 48 24.39 -12.75 6.72
C VAL A 48 25.49 -11.93 6.03
N GLN A 49 25.16 -11.12 5.02
CA GLN A 49 26.12 -10.24 4.34
C GLN A 49 26.69 -9.17 5.26
N LEU A 50 25.87 -8.64 6.17
CA LEU A 50 26.33 -7.70 7.20
C LEU A 50 27.35 -8.35 8.14
N LYS A 51 27.13 -9.61 8.54
CA LYS A 51 28.10 -10.38 9.35
C LYS A 51 29.43 -10.61 8.63
N GLN A 52 29.42 -10.69 7.30
CA GLN A 52 30.64 -10.77 6.48
C GLN A 52 31.34 -9.41 6.31
N LYS A 53 30.92 -8.36 7.02
CA LYS A 53 31.41 -6.98 6.91
C LYS A 53 31.34 -6.42 5.50
N ASN A 54 30.39 -6.91 4.70
CA ASN A 54 30.14 -6.36 3.40
C ASN A 54 29.31 -5.08 3.55
N GLU A 55 29.79 -3.98 2.97
CA GLU A 55 29.08 -2.70 2.95
C GLU A 55 27.72 -2.80 2.26
N LEU A 56 27.59 -3.71 1.28
CA LEU A 56 26.31 -4.03 0.63
C LEU A 56 25.27 -4.54 1.63
N GLY A 57 25.68 -5.27 2.68
CA GLY A 57 24.77 -5.81 3.69
C GLY A 57 24.00 -4.74 4.44
N VAL A 58 24.62 -3.57 4.70
CA VAL A 58 23.95 -2.43 5.36
C VAL A 58 22.85 -1.86 4.48
N TYR A 59 23.12 -1.69 3.18
CA TYR A 59 22.14 -1.18 2.23
C TYR A 59 20.94 -2.12 2.09
N LEU A 60 21.18 -3.42 1.94
CA LEU A 60 20.10 -4.42 1.88
C LEU A 60 19.30 -4.49 3.18
N MET A 61 19.96 -4.33 4.34
CA MET A 61 19.27 -4.34 5.63
C MET A 61 18.34 -3.13 5.76
N ASN A 62 18.81 -1.93 5.45
CA ASN A 62 17.97 -0.74 5.47
C ASN A 62 16.79 -0.82 4.48
N LEU A 63 17.04 -1.36 3.27
CA LEU A 63 15.99 -1.57 2.26
C LEU A 63 14.88 -2.49 2.80
N THR A 64 15.26 -3.68 3.26
CA THR A 64 14.29 -4.68 3.75
C THR A 64 13.57 -4.24 5.02
N VAL A 65 14.23 -3.49 5.91
CA VAL A 65 13.58 -2.90 7.09
C VAL A 65 12.55 -1.84 6.67
N SER A 66 12.90 -0.96 5.72
CA SER A 66 11.96 0.04 5.18
C SER A 66 10.73 -0.63 4.57
N ASP A 67 10.94 -1.70 3.80
CA ASP A 67 9.84 -2.44 3.18
C ASP A 67 8.95 -3.13 4.22
N LEU A 68 9.52 -3.74 5.26
CA LEU A 68 8.74 -4.34 6.34
C LEU A 68 7.93 -3.32 7.13
N LEU A 69 8.46 -2.11 7.37
CA LEU A 69 7.72 -1.02 8.02
C LEU A 69 6.56 -0.53 7.15
N TYR A 70 6.77 -0.44 5.83
CA TYR A 70 5.70 -0.12 4.89
C TYR A 70 4.60 -1.20 4.90
N LEU A 71 4.99 -2.47 4.81
CA LEU A 71 4.07 -3.60 4.87
C LEU A 71 3.32 -3.65 6.21
N ALA A 72 3.95 -3.30 7.33
CA ALA A 72 3.30 -3.21 8.64
C ALA A 72 2.27 -2.07 8.74
N SER A 73 2.38 -1.05 7.88
CA SER A 73 1.43 0.07 7.81
C SER A 73 0.18 -0.26 6.96
N LEU A 74 0.29 -1.24 6.04
CA LEU A 74 -0.83 -1.65 5.17
C LEU A 74 -2.04 -2.21 5.94
N PRO A 75 -1.92 -3.05 6.97
CA PRO A 75 -3.05 -3.53 7.77
C PRO A 75 -3.86 -2.40 8.43
N LEU A 76 -3.17 -1.35 8.90
CA LEU A 76 -3.81 -0.17 9.49
C LEU A 76 -4.62 0.60 8.44
N TRP A 77 -4.07 0.73 7.23
CA TRP A 77 -4.77 1.32 6.08
C TRP A 77 -5.96 0.47 5.62
N LEU A 78 -5.81 -0.86 5.61
CA LEU A 78 -6.88 -1.79 5.25
C LEU A 78 -8.05 -1.65 6.24
N GLN A 79 -7.75 -1.55 7.54
CA GLN A 79 -8.76 -1.32 8.58
C GLN A 79 -9.50 0.01 8.37
N TYR A 80 -8.81 1.08 7.96
CA TYR A 80 -9.46 2.36 7.62
C TYR A 80 -10.42 2.24 6.43
N PHE A 81 -10.07 1.44 5.41
CA PHE A 81 -10.94 1.26 4.24
C PHE A 81 -12.12 0.32 4.47
N PHE A 82 -12.05 -0.59 5.45
CA PHE A 82 -13.16 -1.49 5.79
C PHE A 82 -14.22 -0.84 6.69
N GLN A 83 -13.89 0.27 7.34
CA GLN A 83 -14.78 1.05 8.20
C GLN A 83 -15.47 2.18 7.44
#